data_AF-A0A2E9KLW9-F1
#
_entry.id   AF-A0A2E9KLW9-F1
#
_cell.length_a   1.000
_cell.length_b   1.000
_cell.length_c   1.000
_cell.angle_alpha   90.00
_cell.angle_beta   90.00
_cell.angle_gamma   90.00
#
_symmetry.space_group_name_H-M   'P 1'
#
loop_
_entity.id
_entity.type
_entity.pdbx_description
1 polymer ?
#
loop_
_entity_poly.entity_id
_entity_poly.type
_entity_poly.pdbx_seq_one_letter_code
_entity_poly.pdbx_strand_id
1 'polypeptide(L)'
;MRPAKMAMAVALTALMALSTIGAPVAAQEVVTDPRQPSPENPHMHVYGSDDLANCFMHFDGNDTSGSAADGYGEKVWNGQNARIEVDYTCRMESFKQDMYNSENGSITVHLEFEIESQSE
;
A
#
# COMPACT_ATOMS: atom_id res chain seq x y z
N MET A 1 -30.30 24.93 -48.69
CA MET A 1 -29.29 25.00 -47.60
C MET A 1 -27.91 25.17 -48.23
N ARG A 2 -27.07 26.05 -47.70
CA ARG A 2 -25.74 26.35 -48.29
C ARG A 2 -24.83 25.12 -48.16
N PRO A 3 -24.18 24.62 -49.23
CA PRO A 3 -23.43 23.37 -49.24
C PRO A 3 -22.32 23.33 -48.17
N ALA A 4 -21.72 24.48 -47.87
CA ALA A 4 -20.73 24.64 -46.80
C ALA A 4 -21.25 24.27 -45.40
N LYS A 5 -22.53 24.52 -45.10
CA LYS A 5 -23.13 24.19 -43.79
C LYS A 5 -23.37 22.69 -43.64
N MET A 6 -23.70 22.00 -44.74
CA MET A 6 -23.85 20.54 -44.74
C MET A 6 -22.49 19.83 -44.62
N ALA A 7 -21.46 20.31 -45.34
CA ALA A 7 -20.11 19.73 -45.25
C ALA A 7 -19.53 19.82 -43.83
N MET A 8 -19.74 20.94 -43.14
CA MET A 8 -19.28 21.14 -41.76
C MET A 8 -20.02 20.24 -40.76
N ALA A 9 -21.33 20.04 -40.94
CA ALA A 9 -22.12 19.16 -40.09
C ALA A 9 -21.74 17.67 -40.25
N VAL A 10 -21.44 17.25 -41.49
CA VAL A 10 -20.98 15.87 -41.78
C VAL A 10 -19.58 15.62 -41.22
N ALA A 11 -18.67 16.59 -41.32
CA ALA A 11 -17.34 16.47 -40.74
C ALA A 11 -17.38 16.37 -39.21
N LEU A 12 -18.23 17.18 -38.56
CA LEU A 12 -18.36 17.18 -37.10
C LEU A 12 -19.01 15.88 -36.57
N THR A 13 -20.01 15.36 -37.27
CA THR A 13 -20.63 14.07 -36.92
C THR A 13 -19.70 12.89 -37.17
N ALA A 14 -18.87 12.94 -38.21
CA ALA A 14 -17.80 11.96 -38.41
C ALA A 14 -16.79 11.98 -37.25
N LEU A 15 -16.32 13.17 -36.83
CA LEU A 15 -15.41 13.29 -35.68
C LEU A 15 -16.01 12.71 -34.39
N MET A 16 -17.29 12.96 -34.12
CA MET A 16 -17.98 12.37 -32.95
C MET A 16 -18.20 10.86 -33.07
N ALA A 17 -18.35 10.34 -34.29
CA ALA A 17 -18.41 8.90 -34.51
C ALA A 17 -17.03 8.24 -34.27
N LEU A 18 -15.93 8.90 -34.67
CA LEU A 18 -14.58 8.41 -34.42
C LEU A 18 -14.17 8.46 -32.93
N SER A 19 -14.77 9.32 -32.11
CA SER A 19 -14.49 9.36 -30.66
C SER A 19 -15.02 8.15 -29.88
N THR A 20 -15.75 7.25 -30.52
CA THR A 20 -16.23 5.98 -29.91
C THR A 20 -15.26 4.81 -30.10
N ILE A 21 -14.22 4.97 -30.93
CA ILE A 21 -13.18 3.96 -31.13
C ILE A 21 -12.07 4.21 -30.12
N GLY A 22 -12.25 3.58 -28.94
CA GLY A 22 -11.21 3.26 -27.95
C GLY A 22 -10.15 4.34 -27.68
N ALA A 23 -10.36 5.12 -26.62
CA ALA A 23 -9.21 5.76 -25.97
C ALA A 23 -8.18 4.68 -25.58
N PRO A 24 -6.89 4.91 -25.79
CA PRO A 24 -5.86 3.92 -25.48
C PRO A 24 -5.86 3.67 -23.97
N VAL A 25 -5.96 2.40 -23.57
CA VAL A 25 -5.72 1.94 -22.18
C VAL A 25 -4.21 1.97 -21.90
N ALA A 26 -3.57 3.10 -22.20
CA ALA A 26 -2.11 3.30 -22.11
C ALA A 26 -1.77 4.61 -21.37
N ALA A 27 -2.65 5.08 -20.50
CA ALA A 27 -2.43 6.27 -19.66
C ALA A 27 -2.33 5.95 -18.15
N GLN A 28 -2.34 4.66 -17.77
CA GLN A 28 -2.14 4.22 -16.38
C GLN A 28 -0.83 3.47 -16.22
N GLU A 29 0.25 3.95 -16.82
CA GLU A 29 1.57 3.73 -16.22
C GLU A 29 1.91 5.00 -15.42
N VAL A 30 1.04 5.31 -14.47
CA VAL A 30 1.48 6.10 -13.32
C VAL A 30 2.54 5.21 -12.69
N VAL A 31 3.78 5.68 -12.58
CA VAL A 31 4.76 5.04 -11.71
C VAL A 31 4.15 5.07 -10.32
N THR A 32 3.46 3.99 -9.97
CA THR A 32 2.76 3.83 -8.70
C THR A 32 3.86 3.80 -7.66
N ASP A 33 3.83 4.76 -6.74
CA ASP A 33 4.77 4.76 -5.63
C ASP A 33 4.62 3.41 -4.90
N PRO A 34 5.68 2.57 -4.85
CA PRO A 34 5.58 1.23 -4.28
C PRO A 34 5.23 1.28 -2.79
N ARG A 35 5.49 2.39 -2.10
CA ARG A 35 5.11 2.56 -0.68
C ARG A 35 3.62 2.83 -0.49
N GLN A 36 2.87 3.07 -1.56
CA GLN A 36 1.45 3.39 -1.53
C GLN A 36 0.58 2.20 -1.96
N PRO A 37 -0.63 2.06 -1.39
CA PRO A 37 -1.57 1.02 -1.78
C PRO A 37 -2.07 1.20 -3.21
N SER A 38 -2.25 0.09 -3.93
CA SER A 38 -2.96 0.06 -5.22
C SER A 38 -3.71 -1.27 -5.39
N PRO A 39 -4.61 -1.40 -6.40
CA PRO A 39 -5.24 -2.68 -6.71
C PRO A 39 -4.22 -3.80 -6.98
N GLU A 40 -3.05 -3.46 -7.51
CA GLU A 40 -1.93 -4.36 -7.79
C GLU A 40 -0.97 -4.51 -6.60
N ASN A 41 -0.96 -3.56 -5.66
CA ASN A 41 -0.18 -3.60 -4.43
C ASN A 41 -1.07 -3.47 -3.16
N PRO A 42 -1.84 -4.52 -2.82
CA PRO A 42 -2.79 -4.48 -1.71
C PRO A 42 -2.19 -4.88 -0.34
N HIS A 43 -0.91 -5.26 -0.31
CA HIS A 43 -0.27 -5.82 0.87
C HIS A 43 0.59 -4.76 1.58
N MET A 44 0.21 -4.44 2.80
CA MET A 44 1.04 -3.63 3.69
C MET A 44 1.99 -4.54 4.46
N HIS A 45 3.24 -4.13 4.50
CA HIS A 45 4.30 -4.80 5.24
C HIS A 45 4.58 -4.05 6.54
N VAL A 46 4.88 -4.81 7.60
CA VAL A 46 5.30 -4.29 8.89
C VAL A 46 6.77 -4.61 9.06
N TYR A 47 7.54 -3.61 9.43
CA TYR A 47 8.97 -3.68 9.61
C TYR A 47 9.36 -3.15 10.99
N GLY A 48 10.52 -3.56 11.50
CA GLY A 48 10.98 -3.16 12.83
C GLY A 48 12.47 -3.36 13.05
N SER A 49 13.00 -2.65 14.05
CA SER A 49 14.39 -2.76 14.48
C SER A 49 14.64 -4.02 15.30
N ASP A 50 15.92 -4.41 15.38
CA ASP A 50 16.42 -5.58 16.11
C ASP A 50 16.18 -5.50 17.62
N ASP A 51 15.99 -4.30 18.19
CA ASP A 51 15.75 -4.07 19.61
C ASP A 51 14.27 -3.88 19.99
N LEU A 52 13.34 -4.08 19.04
CA LEU A 52 11.90 -3.79 19.18
C LEU A 52 11.60 -2.33 19.58
N ALA A 53 12.54 -1.39 19.42
CA ALA A 53 12.30 0.00 19.80
C ALA A 53 11.46 0.76 18.76
N ASN A 54 11.58 0.39 17.48
CA ASN A 54 10.91 1.08 16.39
C ASN A 54 10.17 0.09 15.47
N CYS A 55 9.08 0.57 14.88
CA CYS A 55 8.45 -0.05 13.71
C CYS A 55 7.88 0.98 12.76
N PHE A 56 7.77 0.57 11.50
CA PHE A 56 7.24 1.33 10.39
C PHE A 56 6.45 0.40 9.46
N MET A 57 5.49 0.99 8.74
CA MET A 57 4.60 0.23 7.86
C MET A 57 4.42 0.96 6.53
N HIS A 58 4.62 0.23 5.43
CA HIS A 58 4.38 0.69 4.06
C HIS A 58 4.11 -0.49 3.13
N PHE A 59 3.73 -0.21 1.88
CA PHE A 59 3.36 -1.23 0.90
C PHE A 59 4.54 -1.72 0.05
N ASP A 60 5.73 -1.10 0.16
CA ASP A 60 6.91 -1.52 -0.59
C ASP A 60 7.57 -2.74 0.08
N GLY A 61 7.32 -3.94 -0.43
CA GLY A 61 7.92 -5.17 0.08
C GLY A 61 9.45 -5.23 -0.03
N ASN A 62 10.07 -4.41 -0.89
CA ASN A 62 11.51 -4.42 -1.13
C ASN A 62 12.27 -3.41 -0.28
N ASP A 63 11.59 -2.44 0.32
CA ASP A 63 12.23 -1.45 1.18
C ASP A 63 12.32 -1.96 2.62
N THR A 64 13.41 -2.66 2.93
CA THR A 64 13.69 -3.14 4.29
C THR A 64 14.50 -2.14 5.11
N SER A 65 14.61 -0.88 4.68
CA SER A 65 15.48 0.12 5.32
C SER A 65 15.11 0.36 6.78
N GLY A 66 16.07 0.18 7.70
CA GLY A 66 15.82 0.31 9.15
C GLY A 66 15.24 -0.93 9.81
N SER A 67 15.01 -2.01 9.05
CA SER A 67 14.63 -3.31 9.60
C SER A 67 15.85 -4.06 10.12
N ALA A 68 15.62 -4.97 11.06
CA ALA A 68 16.63 -5.94 11.49
C ALA A 68 17.14 -6.78 10.31
N ALA A 69 18.46 -6.92 10.18
CA ALA A 69 19.08 -7.70 9.10
C ALA A 69 18.79 -9.21 9.23
N ASP A 70 18.65 -9.70 10.46
CA ASP A 70 18.38 -11.11 10.76
C ASP A 70 16.88 -11.46 10.67
N GLY A 71 16.02 -10.48 10.36
CA GLY A 71 14.58 -10.68 10.17
C GLY A 71 13.77 -10.79 11.46
N TYR A 72 14.40 -10.64 12.63
CA TYR A 72 13.73 -10.58 13.92
C TYR A 72 14.36 -9.51 14.81
N GLY A 73 13.62 -9.07 15.82
CA GLY A 73 14.19 -8.33 16.93
C GLY A 73 13.93 -9.05 18.25
N GLU A 74 14.76 -8.74 19.24
CA GLU A 74 14.74 -9.38 20.54
C GLU A 74 14.94 -8.35 21.65
N LYS A 75 14.22 -8.54 22.75
CA LYS A 75 14.41 -7.77 23.98
C LYS A 75 14.57 -8.73 25.14
N VAL A 76 15.72 -8.63 25.81
CA VAL A 76 16.05 -9.48 26.98
C VAL A 76 15.83 -8.68 28.26
N TRP A 77 15.04 -9.22 29.18
CA TRP A 77 14.78 -8.62 30.49
C TRP A 77 15.59 -9.31 31.59
N ASN A 78 16.65 -8.67 32.07
CA ASN A 78 17.59 -9.24 33.06
C ASN A 78 17.23 -8.95 34.54
N GLY A 79 16.02 -8.46 34.83
CA GLY A 79 15.62 -8.06 36.18
C GLY A 79 14.95 -9.19 36.98
N GLN A 80 15.43 -9.48 38.19
CA GLN A 80 14.72 -10.41 39.11
C GLN A 80 13.33 -9.85 39.47
N ASN A 81 12.28 -10.68 39.32
CA ASN A 81 10.88 -10.32 39.51
C ASN A 81 10.37 -9.18 38.61
N ALA A 82 10.95 -9.00 37.42
CA ALA A 82 10.50 -7.99 36.48
C ALA A 82 9.08 -8.34 35.95
N ARG A 83 8.13 -7.43 36.20
CA ARG A 83 6.88 -7.43 35.42
C ARG A 83 7.22 -6.93 34.02
N ILE A 84 7.08 -7.80 33.03
CA ILE A 84 7.34 -7.47 31.63
C ILE A 84 6.07 -6.82 31.06
N GLU A 85 6.20 -5.57 30.62
CA GLU A 85 5.19 -4.83 29.88
C GLU A 85 5.81 -4.44 28.53
N VAL A 86 5.13 -4.81 27.44
CA VAL A 86 5.61 -4.58 26.08
C VAL A 86 4.57 -3.73 25.36
N ASP A 87 4.90 -2.45 25.21
CA ASP A 87 4.15 -1.53 24.37
C ASP A 87 4.86 -1.40 23.02
N TYR A 88 4.29 -2.00 21.98
CA TYR A 88 4.79 -1.89 20.61
C TYR A 88 3.83 -1.07 19.77
N THR A 89 4.23 0.14 19.41
CA THR A 89 3.40 1.09 18.66
C THR A 89 4.00 1.36 17.29
N CYS A 90 3.30 0.91 16.24
CA CYS A 90 3.72 1.13 14.86
C CYS A 90 2.88 2.23 14.21
N ARG A 91 3.56 3.16 13.53
CA ARG A 91 2.90 4.21 12.76
C ARG A 91 2.97 3.88 11.28
N MET A 92 1.81 3.98 10.64
CA MET A 92 1.70 3.87 9.19
C MET A 92 2.12 5.18 8.54
N GLU A 93 2.72 5.09 7.36
CA GLU A 93 2.89 6.27 6.52
C GLU A 93 1.54 6.85 6.09
N SER A 94 1.51 8.16 5.88
CA SER A 94 0.33 8.84 5.37
C SER A 94 0.03 8.42 3.94
N PHE A 95 -1.24 8.13 3.65
CA PHE A 95 -1.68 7.91 2.28
C PHE A 95 -1.64 9.19 1.46
N LYS A 96 -1.15 9.08 0.22
CA LYS A 96 -1.14 10.18 -0.76
C LYS A 96 -2.51 10.39 -1.40
N GLN A 97 -3.37 9.37 -1.36
CA GLN A 97 -4.72 9.36 -1.93
C GLN A 97 -5.65 8.56 -1.02
N ASP A 98 -6.95 8.80 -1.12
CA ASP A 98 -7.95 8.06 -0.36
C ASP A 98 -7.97 6.58 -0.78
N MET A 99 -7.87 5.69 0.20
CA MET A 99 -7.98 4.25 -0.01
C MET A 99 -9.45 3.82 0.09
N TYR A 100 -9.99 3.32 -1.02
CA TYR A 100 -11.32 2.72 -1.04
C TYR A 100 -11.21 1.21 -1.04
N ASN A 101 -11.91 0.58 -0.10
CA ASN A 101 -12.12 -0.85 -0.16
C ASN A 101 -13.17 -1.15 -1.25
N SER A 102 -13.00 -2.25 -1.98
CA SER A 102 -14.01 -2.66 -2.96
C SER A 102 -15.34 -3.00 -2.25
N GLU A 103 -16.46 -2.96 -2.98
CA GLU A 103 -17.80 -3.17 -2.41
C GLU A 103 -17.95 -4.48 -1.62
N ASN A 104 -17.16 -5.52 -1.98
CA ASN A 104 -17.10 -6.80 -1.28
C ASN A 104 -15.72 -7.10 -0.66
N GLY A 105 -14.84 -6.11 -0.59
CA GLY A 105 -13.50 -6.30 -0.03
C GLY A 105 -13.51 -6.30 1.48
N SER A 106 -12.48 -6.86 2.10
CA SER A 106 -12.27 -6.82 3.55
C SER A 106 -10.81 -6.48 3.85
N ILE A 107 -10.59 -5.63 4.85
CA ILE A 107 -9.25 -5.42 5.41
C ILE A 107 -9.03 -6.50 6.47
N THR A 108 -7.99 -7.31 6.30
CA THR A 108 -7.63 -8.38 7.24
C THR A 108 -6.28 -8.08 7.86
N VAL A 109 -6.20 -8.12 9.19
CA VAL A 109 -4.96 -7.98 9.96
C VAL A 109 -4.71 -9.30 10.67
N HIS A 110 -3.61 -9.97 10.34
CA HIS A 110 -3.19 -11.21 10.98
C HIS A 110 -2.02 -10.90 11.93
N LEU A 111 -2.17 -11.25 13.20
CA LEU A 111 -1.14 -11.07 14.23
C LEU A 111 -0.91 -12.42 14.91
N GLU A 112 0.34 -12.86 14.95
CA GLU A 112 0.76 -14.10 15.62
C GLU A 112 1.80 -13.74 16.68
N PHE A 113 1.64 -14.27 17.89
CA PHE A 113 2.53 -14.02 19.03
C PHE A 113 2.96 -15.35 19.64
N GLU A 114 4.26 -15.60 19.71
CA GLU A 114 4.85 -16.71 20.44
C GLU A 114 5.52 -16.18 21.70
N ILE A 115 5.17 -16.73 22.86
CA ILE A 115 5.70 -16.33 24.16
C ILE A 115 6.31 -17.55 24.82
N GLU A 116 7.63 -17.60 24.90
CA GLU A 116 8.38 -18.65 25.59
C GLU A 116 8.85 -18.16 26.97
N SER A 117 8.86 -19.08 27.95
CA SER A 117 9.43 -18.84 29.28
C SER A 117 10.45 -19.94 29.57
N GLN A 118 11.72 -19.58 29.68
CA GLN A 118 12.75 -20.49 30.17
C GLN A 118 12.86 -20.37 31.68
N SER A 119 12.47 -21.42 32.39
CA SER A 119 12.83 -21.62 33.79
C SER A 119 14.20 -22.27 33.84
N GLU A 120 15.20 -21.57 34.38
CA GLU A 120 16.44 -22.20 34.85
C GLU A 120 16.16 -23.16 36.02
#